data_AF-A0A2E9A2F2-F1
#
_entry.id   AF-A0A2E9A2F2-F1
#
_cell.length_a   1.000
_cell.length_b   1.000
_cell.length_c   1.000
_cell.angle_alpha   90.00
_cell.angle_beta   90.00
_cell.angle_gamma   90.00
#
_symmetry.space_group_name_H-M   'P 1'
#
loop_
_entity.id
_entity.type
_entity.pdbx_description
1 polymer ?
#
loop_
_entity_poly.entity_id
_entity_poly.type
_entity_poly.pdbx_seq_one_letter_code
_entity_poly.pdbx_strand_id
1 'polypeptide(L)'
;MEAFNSFIALFSDVWKQGIFGLNASEIIIGLLIFLFFYVLRRLFARILITRLNKLVLKTSTGLDDTVIDVIEGPLKFLPVVLGFFIASSYINFSSEIQDIIDLINRTLITIFIFWLLHQLVIPFSFIIRKFEEKISKPLVDWTLRGLKILIF
;
A
#
# COMPACT_ATOMS: atom_id res chain seq x y z
N MET A 1 18.06 29.89 -39.90
CA MET A 1 18.12 28.43 -39.69
C MET A 1 18.92 28.05 -38.45
N GLU A 2 20.05 28.71 -38.15
CA GLU A 2 20.87 28.39 -36.97
C GLU A 2 20.14 28.53 -35.63
N ALA A 3 19.36 29.61 -35.43
CA ALA A 3 18.58 29.82 -34.20
C ALA A 3 17.49 28.75 -33.97
N PHE A 4 16.94 28.19 -35.05
CA PHE A 4 15.97 27.10 -34.96
C PHE A 4 16.66 25.79 -34.56
N ASN A 5 17.82 25.50 -35.17
CA ASN A 5 18.60 24.31 -34.84
C ASN A 5 19.14 24.36 -33.40
N SER A 6 19.57 25.52 -32.91
CA SER A 6 20.02 25.68 -31.53
C SER A 6 18.87 25.52 -30.53
N PHE A 7 17.67 26.03 -30.84
CA PHE A 7 16.47 25.80 -30.03
C PHE A 7 16.10 24.32 -29.97
N ILE A 8 16.09 23.60 -31.10
CA ILE A 8 15.78 22.17 -31.14
C ILE A 8 16.84 21.36 -30.37
N ALA A 9 18.12 21.73 -30.47
CA ALA A 9 19.20 21.10 -29.71
C ALA A 9 19.02 21.30 -28.20
N LEU A 10 18.76 22.54 -27.75
CA LEU A 10 18.45 22.86 -26.36
C LEU A 10 17.21 22.10 -25.87
N PHE A 11 16.14 22.07 -26.66
CA PHE A 11 14.92 21.34 -26.31
C PHE A 11 15.19 19.83 -26.17
N SER A 12 15.93 19.24 -27.11
CA SER A 12 16.29 17.81 -27.04
C SER A 12 17.22 17.52 -25.87
N ASP A 13 18.11 18.44 -25.52
CA ASP A 13 19.02 18.29 -24.39
C ASP A 13 18.23 18.32 -23.08
N VAL A 14 17.34 19.31 -22.91
CA VAL A 14 16.39 19.36 -21.79
C VAL A 14 15.46 18.14 -21.78
N TRP A 15 15.07 17.57 -22.91
CA TRP A 15 14.24 16.36 -22.92
C TRP A 15 15.00 15.12 -22.44
N LYS A 16 16.28 14.99 -22.83
CA LYS A 16 17.14 13.83 -22.51
C LYS A 16 17.77 13.91 -21.13
N GLN A 17 18.26 15.08 -20.74
CA GLN A 17 18.86 15.34 -19.43
C GLN A 17 17.84 15.82 -18.39
N GLY A 18 16.65 16.26 -18.83
CA GLY A 18 15.52 16.69 -17.99
C GLY A 18 15.87 17.64 -16.85
N ILE A 19 15.12 17.49 -15.77
CA ILE A 19 15.29 18.24 -14.53
C ILE A 19 16.01 17.30 -13.56
N PHE A 20 17.12 17.73 -12.97
CA PHE A 20 17.98 16.92 -12.08
C PHE A 20 18.69 15.71 -12.73
N GLY A 21 18.89 15.72 -14.06
CA GLY A 21 19.58 14.63 -14.77
C GLY A 21 18.67 13.44 -15.11
N LEU A 22 17.36 13.56 -14.90
CA LEU A 22 16.35 12.52 -15.15
C LEU A 22 15.71 12.69 -16.53
N ASN A 23 15.57 11.62 -17.31
CA ASN A 23 14.88 11.69 -18.59
C ASN A 23 13.39 12.04 -18.40
N ALA A 24 12.91 13.10 -19.06
CA ALA A 24 11.52 13.54 -18.95
C ALA A 24 10.50 12.44 -19.33
N SER A 25 10.88 11.58 -20.30
CA SER A 25 10.06 10.45 -20.73
C SER A 25 9.86 9.43 -19.62
N GLU A 26 10.91 9.18 -18.82
CA GLU A 26 10.85 8.23 -17.71
C GLU A 26 9.93 8.73 -16.61
N ILE A 27 10.02 10.02 -16.28
CA ILE A 27 9.13 10.66 -15.30
C ILE A 27 7.66 10.55 -15.76
N ILE A 28 7.37 10.83 -17.03
CA ILE A 28 6.01 10.75 -17.58
C ILE A 28 5.49 9.31 -17.49
N ILE A 29 6.28 8.32 -17.88
CA ILE A 29 5.87 6.91 -17.85
C ILE A 29 5.72 6.41 -16.41
N GLY A 30 6.65 6.75 -15.52
CA GLY A 30 6.55 6.44 -14.09
C GLY A 30 5.26 7.02 -13.48
N LEU A 31 4.94 8.28 -13.80
CA LEU A 31 3.69 8.90 -13.38
C LEU A 31 2.46 8.15 -13.92
N LEU A 32 2.47 7.75 -15.19
CA LEU A 32 1.39 6.96 -15.78
C LEU A 32 1.22 5.60 -15.10
N ILE A 33 2.32 4.91 -14.78
CA ILE A 33 2.30 3.65 -14.02
C ILE A 33 1.67 3.89 -12.64
N PHE A 34 2.11 4.92 -11.92
CA PHE A 34 1.56 5.24 -10.60
C PHE A 34 0.07 5.55 -10.66
N LEU A 35 -0.36 6.39 -11.61
CA LEU A 35 -1.76 6.75 -11.79
C LEU A 35 -2.62 5.54 -12.16
N PHE A 36 -2.11 4.63 -12.99
CA PHE A 36 -2.80 3.38 -13.31
C PHE A 36 -3.09 2.56 -12.04
N PHE A 37 -2.08 2.33 -11.20
CA PHE A 37 -2.26 1.62 -9.93
C PHE A 37 -3.16 2.38 -8.93
N TYR A 38 -3.05 3.70 -8.89
CA TYR A 38 -3.90 4.54 -8.05
C TYR A 38 -5.38 4.44 -8.44
N VAL A 39 -5.69 4.43 -9.74
CA VAL A 39 -7.07 4.22 -10.23
C VAL A 39 -7.54 2.80 -9.94
N LEU A 40 -6.68 1.81 -10.15
CA LEU A 40 -6.97 0.40 -9.88
C LEU A 40 -7.24 0.09 -8.40
N ARG A 41 -6.85 0.96 -7.47
CA ARG A 41 -6.92 0.69 -6.03
C ARG A 41 -8.29 0.20 -5.54
N ARG A 42 -9.37 0.79 -6.08
CA ARG A 42 -10.75 0.43 -5.72
C ARG A 42 -11.16 -0.92 -6.31
N LEU A 43 -10.78 -1.17 -7.57
CA LEU A 43 -11.09 -2.42 -8.25
C LEU A 43 -10.35 -3.59 -7.60
N PHE A 44 -9.06 -3.43 -7.34
CA PHE A 44 -8.22 -4.44 -6.72
C PHE A 44 -8.72 -4.82 -5.33
N ALA A 45 -9.02 -3.83 -4.48
CA ALA A 45 -9.60 -4.09 -3.15
C ALA A 45 -10.93 -4.86 -3.26
N ARG A 46 -11.84 -4.44 -4.14
CA ARG A 46 -13.12 -5.14 -4.36
C ARG A 46 -12.91 -6.60 -4.80
N ILE A 47 -11.99 -6.85 -5.73
CA ILE A 47 -11.71 -8.21 -6.21
C ILE A 47 -11.18 -9.07 -5.07
N LEU A 48 -10.17 -8.60 -4.33
CA LEU A 48 -9.59 -9.35 -3.21
C LEU A 48 -10.63 -9.62 -2.12
N ILE A 49 -11.38 -8.60 -1.70
CA ILE A 49 -12.43 -8.75 -0.69
C ILE A 49 -13.49 -9.74 -1.15
N THR A 50 -13.91 -9.70 -2.41
CA THR A 50 -14.91 -10.65 -2.93
C THR A 50 -14.37 -12.09 -2.93
N ARG A 51 -13.07 -12.28 -3.19
CA ARG A 51 -12.43 -13.60 -3.11
C ARG A 51 -12.31 -14.08 -1.66
N LEU A 52 -11.91 -13.20 -0.75
CA LEU A 52 -11.85 -13.49 0.69
C LEU A 52 -13.24 -13.87 1.21
N ASN A 53 -14.27 -13.09 0.86
CA ASN A 53 -15.68 -13.39 1.14
C ASN A 53 -16.05 -14.81 0.69
N LYS A 54 -15.73 -15.21 -0.55
CA LYS A 54 -16.06 -16.56 -1.05
C LYS A 54 -15.33 -17.70 -0.31
N LEU A 55 -14.13 -17.46 0.18
CA LEU A 55 -13.39 -18.44 0.99
C LEU A 55 -14.01 -18.56 2.39
N VAL A 56 -14.44 -17.43 2.94
CA VAL A 56 -14.95 -17.29 4.30
C VAL A 56 -16.44 -17.66 4.41
N LEU A 57 -17.25 -17.50 3.36
CA LEU A 57 -18.67 -17.90 3.31
C LEU A 57 -18.94 -19.41 3.51
N LYS A 58 -17.91 -20.25 3.68
CA LYS A 58 -18.07 -21.61 4.24
C LYS A 58 -18.34 -21.61 5.75
N THR A 59 -18.10 -20.50 6.44
CA THR A 59 -18.45 -20.25 7.83
C THR A 59 -19.47 -19.12 7.87
N SER A 60 -20.64 -19.37 8.44
CA SER A 60 -21.73 -18.40 8.55
C SER A 60 -21.67 -17.70 9.92
N THR A 61 -20.68 -16.82 10.14
CA THR A 61 -20.54 -16.13 11.42
C THR A 61 -20.27 -14.63 11.23
N GLY A 62 -20.94 -13.73 11.96
CA GLY A 62 -20.76 -12.26 11.87
C GLY A 62 -19.33 -11.74 12.18
N LEU A 63 -18.43 -12.64 12.56
CA LEU A 63 -16.99 -12.45 12.59
C LEU A 63 -16.41 -12.13 11.21
N ASP A 64 -16.98 -12.74 10.18
CA ASP A 64 -16.48 -12.71 8.81
C ASP A 64 -16.68 -11.32 8.18
N ASP A 65 -17.87 -10.75 8.35
CA ASP A 65 -18.20 -9.39 7.92
C ASP A 65 -17.28 -8.36 8.60
N THR A 66 -17.03 -8.54 9.90
CA THR A 66 -16.14 -7.64 10.65
C THR A 66 -14.73 -7.68 10.08
N VAL A 67 -14.15 -8.88 9.85
CA VAL A 67 -12.80 -9.05 9.29
C VAL A 67 -12.65 -8.31 7.95
N ILE A 68 -13.66 -8.44 7.09
CA ILE A 68 -13.66 -7.84 5.75
C ILE A 68 -13.66 -6.31 5.84
N ASP A 69 -14.51 -5.76 6.68
CA ASP A 69 -14.63 -4.31 6.87
C ASP A 69 -13.30 -3.71 7.35
N VAL A 70 -12.60 -4.38 8.28
CA VAL A 70 -11.32 -3.86 8.79
C VAL A 70 -10.19 -3.93 7.76
N ILE A 71 -10.15 -5.00 6.96
CA ILE A 71 -9.06 -5.27 6.00
C ILE A 71 -9.26 -4.48 4.69
N GLU A 72 -10.48 -4.02 4.39
CA GLU A 72 -10.76 -3.26 3.17
C GLU A 72 -9.85 -2.01 3.04
N GLY A 73 -9.63 -1.28 4.13
CA GLY A 73 -8.77 -0.10 4.16
C GLY A 73 -7.33 -0.39 3.71
N PRO A 74 -6.59 -1.25 4.42
CA PRO A 74 -5.24 -1.66 4.02
C PRO A 74 -5.17 -2.21 2.59
N LEU A 75 -6.15 -3.01 2.14
CA LEU A 75 -6.16 -3.56 0.79
C LEU A 75 -6.32 -2.50 -0.31
N LYS A 76 -7.02 -1.38 -0.03
CA LYS A 76 -7.06 -0.22 -0.94
C LYS A 76 -5.72 0.51 -0.99
N PHE A 77 -4.89 0.41 0.05
CA PHE A 77 -3.58 1.04 0.09
C PHE A 77 -2.51 0.22 -0.65
N LEU A 78 -2.63 -1.11 -0.67
CA LEU A 78 -1.65 -1.99 -1.31
C LEU A 78 -1.33 -1.63 -2.78
N PRO A 79 -2.32 -1.39 -3.67
CA PRO A 79 -2.04 -0.95 -5.04
C PRO A 79 -1.30 0.39 -5.11
N VAL A 80 -1.52 1.30 -4.16
CA VAL A 80 -0.80 2.58 -4.10
C VAL A 80 0.67 2.35 -3.76
N VAL A 81 0.95 1.47 -2.79
CA VAL A 81 2.32 1.09 -2.41
C VAL A 81 3.04 0.42 -3.58
N LEU A 82 2.40 -0.57 -4.21
CA LEU A 82 2.96 -1.26 -5.38
C LEU A 82 3.13 -0.31 -6.57
N GLY A 83 2.17 0.57 -6.80
CA GLY A 83 2.22 1.56 -7.87
C GLY A 83 3.39 2.51 -7.69
N PHE A 84 3.61 3.01 -6.47
CA PHE A 84 4.75 3.88 -6.19
C PHE A 84 6.08 3.13 -6.35
N PHE A 85 6.17 1.92 -5.80
CA PHE A 85 7.35 1.07 -5.94
C PHE A 85 7.70 0.84 -7.42
N ILE A 86 6.76 0.32 -8.22
CA ILE A 86 6.99 0.00 -9.64
C ILE A 86 7.28 1.27 -10.45
N ALA A 87 6.54 2.35 -10.22
CA ALA A 87 6.78 3.63 -10.90
C ALA A 87 8.18 4.18 -10.61
N SER A 88 8.59 4.11 -9.35
CA SER A 88 9.92 4.57 -8.93
C SER A 88 11.04 3.67 -9.46
N SER A 89 10.84 2.35 -9.53
CA SER A 89 11.82 1.43 -10.13
C SER A 89 11.96 1.57 -11.65
N TYR A 90 10.99 2.22 -12.32
CA TYR A 90 11.06 2.48 -13.76
C TYR A 90 11.97 3.67 -14.10
N ILE A 91 12.06 4.65 -13.20
CA ILE A 91 12.82 5.88 -13.41
C ILE A 91 14.27 5.64 -12.98
N ASN A 92 15.24 6.01 -13.84
CA ASN A 92 16.65 5.88 -13.49
C ASN A 92 17.10 7.11 -12.69
N PHE A 93 16.94 7.04 -11.36
CA PHE A 93 17.34 8.12 -10.47
C PHE A 93 18.87 8.21 -10.32
N SER A 94 19.38 9.42 -10.06
CA SER A 94 20.75 9.58 -9.54
C SER A 94 20.85 8.89 -8.17
N SER A 95 22.06 8.50 -7.76
CA SER A 95 22.29 7.79 -6.49
C SER A 95 21.72 8.55 -5.28
N GLU A 96 21.87 9.87 -5.26
CA GLU A 96 21.39 10.75 -4.19
C GLU A 96 19.85 10.73 -4.08
N ILE A 97 19.15 10.69 -5.21
CA ILE A 97 17.68 10.65 -5.25
C ILE A 97 17.19 9.23 -4.97
N GLN A 98 17.90 8.21 -5.44
CA GLN A 98 17.55 6.81 -5.24
C GLN A 98 17.46 6.45 -3.74
N ASP A 99 18.39 6.91 -2.91
CA ASP A 99 18.36 6.67 -1.46
C ASP A 99 17.08 7.24 -0.80
N ILE A 100 16.65 8.42 -1.24
CA ILE A 100 15.41 9.06 -0.75
C ILE A 100 14.18 8.26 -1.21
N ILE A 101 14.15 7.84 -2.47
CA ILE A 101 13.06 7.04 -3.03
C ILE A 101 12.95 5.68 -2.33
N ASP A 102 14.07 5.04 -2.04
CA ASP A 102 14.11 3.77 -1.30
C ASP A 102 13.60 3.94 0.12
N LEU A 103 13.95 5.04 0.79
CA LEU A 103 13.41 5.37 2.10
C LEU A 103 11.88 5.54 2.04
N ILE A 104 11.36 6.27 1.04
CA ILE A 104 9.90 6.45 0.86
C ILE A 104 9.22 5.10 0.62
N ASN A 105 9.75 4.26 -0.27
CA ASN A 105 9.25 2.90 -0.51
C ASN A 105 9.20 2.09 0.78
N ARG A 106 10.28 2.12 1.57
CA ARG A 106 10.38 1.40 2.84
C ARG A 106 9.38 1.93 3.86
N THR A 107 9.16 3.23 3.93
CA THR A 107 8.15 3.85 4.81
C THR A 107 6.74 3.48 4.39
N LEU A 108 6.42 3.50 3.09
CA LEU A 108 5.10 3.10 2.57
C LEU A 108 4.79 1.63 2.89
N ILE A 109 5.76 0.74 2.66
CA ILE A 109 5.64 -0.68 3.01
C ILE A 109 5.48 -0.84 4.52
N THR A 110 6.25 -0.11 5.32
CA THR A 110 6.17 -0.14 6.79
C THR A 110 4.78 0.28 7.25
N ILE A 111 4.26 1.42 6.77
CA ILE A 111 2.90 1.91 7.08
C ILE A 111 1.86 0.86 6.69
N PHE A 112 1.98 0.25 5.51
CA PHE A 112 1.06 -0.81 5.08
C PHE A 112 1.08 -2.01 6.01
N ILE A 113 2.25 -2.52 6.40
CA ILE A 113 2.39 -3.66 7.30
C ILE A 113 1.81 -3.34 8.68
N PHE A 114 2.19 -2.21 9.27
CA PHE A 114 1.69 -1.81 10.59
C PHE A 114 0.18 -1.60 10.58
N TRP A 115 -0.36 -0.97 9.52
CA TRP A 115 -1.79 -0.81 9.39
C TRP A 115 -2.50 -2.15 9.23
N LEU A 116 -1.98 -3.08 8.44
CA LEU A 116 -2.56 -4.42 8.31
C LEU A 116 -2.55 -5.16 9.66
N LEU A 117 -1.43 -5.14 10.39
CA LEU A 117 -1.30 -5.76 11.71
C LEU A 117 -2.28 -5.17 12.71
N HIS A 118 -2.38 -3.84 12.75
CA HIS A 118 -3.34 -3.11 13.57
C HIS A 118 -4.78 -3.56 13.30
N GLN A 119 -5.17 -3.71 12.03
CA GLN A 119 -6.52 -4.16 11.68
C GLN A 119 -6.78 -5.63 12.02
N LEU A 120 -5.74 -6.48 12.06
CA LEU A 120 -5.88 -7.88 12.47
C LEU A 120 -6.12 -8.04 13.99
N VAL A 121 -5.82 -7.03 14.80
CA VAL A 121 -6.08 -7.07 16.25
C VAL A 121 -7.58 -7.20 16.53
N ILE A 122 -8.43 -6.54 15.74
CA ILE A 122 -9.89 -6.56 15.90
C ILE A 122 -10.47 -7.99 15.75
N PRO A 123 -10.30 -8.71 14.63
CA PRO A 123 -10.81 -10.07 14.49
C PRO A 123 -10.19 -11.04 15.51
N PHE A 124 -8.92 -10.82 15.90
CA PHE A 124 -8.26 -11.62 16.92
C PHE A 124 -8.94 -11.50 18.29
N SER A 125 -9.46 -10.32 18.64
CA SER A 125 -10.20 -10.10 19.89
C SER A 125 -11.45 -10.96 20.01
N PHE A 126 -12.16 -11.19 18.91
CA PHE A 126 -13.33 -12.07 18.87
C PHE A 126 -12.96 -13.54 19.01
N ILE A 127 -11.83 -13.96 18.42
CA ILE A 127 -11.30 -15.32 18.60
C ILE A 127 -10.97 -15.56 20.08
N ILE A 128 -10.29 -14.62 20.74
CA ILE A 128 -9.93 -14.72 22.17
C ILE A 128 -11.18 -14.86 23.05
N ARG A 129 -12.26 -14.13 22.76
CA ARG A 129 -13.54 -14.26 23.50
C ARG A 129 -14.12 -15.67 23.44
N LYS A 130 -13.96 -16.39 22.32
CA LYS A 130 -14.40 -17.79 22.21
C LYS A 130 -13.62 -18.74 23.13
N PHE A 131 -12.44 -18.34 23.62
CA PHE A 131 -11.67 -19.11 24.59
C PHE A 131 -12.09 -18.85 26.05
N GLU A 132 -13.09 -18.01 26.33
CA GLU A 132 -13.63 -17.82 27.69
C GLU A 132 -14.14 -19.14 28.31
N GLU A 133 -14.55 -20.11 27.49
CA GLU A 133 -14.94 -21.45 27.94
C GLU A 133 -13.74 -22.36 28.27
N LYS A 134 -12.55 -22.06 27.73
CA LYS A 134 -11.32 -22.87 27.89
C LYS A 134 -10.30 -22.24 28.83
N ILE A 135 -10.43 -20.95 29.13
CA ILE A 135 -9.47 -20.14 29.87
C ILE A 135 -10.21 -19.28 30.89
N SER A 136 -9.59 -18.99 32.05
CA SER A 136 -10.21 -18.17 33.08
C SER A 136 -10.57 -16.77 32.57
N LYS A 137 -11.75 -16.27 32.95
CA LYS A 137 -12.25 -14.92 32.58
C LYS A 137 -11.23 -13.80 32.84
N PRO A 138 -10.49 -13.78 33.97
CA PRO A 138 -9.50 -12.73 34.22
C PRO A 138 -8.39 -12.70 33.17
N LEU A 139 -7.95 -13.86 32.66
CA LEU A 139 -6.89 -13.92 31.66
C LEU A 139 -7.39 -13.46 30.28
N VAL A 140 -8.63 -13.80 29.92
CA VAL A 140 -9.29 -13.28 28.72
C VAL A 140 -9.40 -11.76 28.77
N ASP A 141 -9.91 -11.22 29.87
CA ASP A 141 -10.05 -9.77 30.07
C ASP A 141 -8.72 -9.02 30.04
N TRP A 142 -7.66 -9.61 30.62
CA TRP A 142 -6.33 -9.02 30.57
C TRP A 142 -5.78 -9.01 29.14
N THR A 143 -5.94 -10.11 28.40
CA THR A 143 -5.49 -10.23 27.00
C THR A 143 -6.22 -9.24 26.09
N LEU A 144 -7.53 -9.09 26.25
CA LEU A 144 -8.32 -8.11 25.47
C LEU A 144 -7.92 -6.67 25.78
N ARG A 145 -7.57 -6.35 27.03
CA ARG A 145 -7.02 -5.03 27.38
C ARG A 145 -5.66 -4.79 26.74
N GLY A 146 -4.79 -5.80 26.72
CA GLY A 146 -3.51 -5.75 26.01
C GLY A 146 -3.69 -5.50 24.51
N LEU A 147 -4.63 -6.20 23.86
CA LEU A 147 -4.98 -5.97 22.46
C LEU A 147 -5.48 -4.53 22.23
N LYS A 148 -6.31 -3.98 23.12
CA LYS A 148 -6.79 -2.59 22.98
C LYS A 148 -5.66 -1.57 22.99
N ILE A 149 -4.58 -1.81 23.74
CA ILE A 149 -3.39 -0.95 23.74
C ILE A 149 -2.65 -1.02 22.39
N LEU A 150 -2.72 -2.15 21.67
CA LEU A 150 -2.14 -2.26 20.33
C LEU A 150 -3.00 -1.60 19.24
N ILE A 151 -4.29 -1.37 19.52
CA ILE A 151 -5.24 -0.69 18.62
C ILE A 151 -5.12 0.85 18.76
N PHE A 152 -4.68 1.37 19.89
CA PHE A 152 -4.55 2.80 20.17
C PHE A 152 -3.09 3.26 20.10
#